data_AF-A0A024FLV0-F1
#
_entry.id   AF-A0A024FLV0-F1
#
_cell.length_a   1.000
_cell.length_b   1.000
_cell.length_c   1.000
_cell.angle_alpha   90.00
_cell.angle_beta   90.00
_cell.angle_gamma   90.00
#
_symmetry.space_group_name_H-M   'P 1'
#
loop_
_entity.id
_entity.type
_entity.pdbx_description
1 polymer ?
#
loop_
_entity_poly.entity_id
_entity_poly.type
_entity_poly.pdbx_seq_one_letter_code
_entity_poly.pdbx_strand_id
1 'polypeptide(L)'
;MKTFLTLLLLVPFLCFSQESLEQELDLISSSEDAKLFAKSHKKVNKSKVFTFNKEKHKTRLADDLFKLSKGGKKVVKTDFKTTYYKIINKEEVDYYRFNIIVFNEANKAKGNEVLAKYNEGYKFKDLAKYYSSGPTAKMGGDTGWIKPGDLTTAFDQSAFSSSVNTLVTIDDVELKKYYIVIKTQNSTPIEEITVLKFTEATK
;
A
#
# COMPACT_ATOMS: atom_id res chain seq x y z
N MET A 1 -34.22 -58.47 -43.40
CA MET A 1 -34.08 -57.16 -42.74
C MET A 1 -33.18 -57.34 -41.54
N LYS A 2 -31.96 -56.79 -41.54
CA LYS A 2 -30.99 -56.90 -40.44
C LYS A 2 -31.13 -55.66 -39.55
N THR A 3 -31.48 -55.84 -38.29
CA THR A 3 -31.53 -54.76 -37.30
C THR A 3 -30.12 -54.52 -36.75
N PHE A 4 -29.63 -53.30 -36.92
CA PHE A 4 -28.37 -52.83 -36.34
C PHE A 4 -28.63 -52.44 -34.88
N LEU A 5 -27.98 -53.14 -33.94
CA LEU A 5 -27.97 -52.78 -32.52
C LEU A 5 -26.79 -51.82 -32.29
N THR A 6 -27.08 -50.53 -32.19
CA THR A 6 -26.08 -49.51 -31.84
C THR A 6 -25.84 -49.53 -30.33
N LEU A 7 -24.67 -50.06 -29.94
CA LEU A 7 -24.17 -50.02 -28.56
C LEU A 7 -23.69 -48.60 -28.26
N LEU A 8 -24.45 -47.85 -27.47
CA LEU A 8 -24.08 -46.51 -27.00
C LEU A 8 -23.04 -46.66 -25.87
N LEU A 9 -21.75 -46.52 -26.20
CA LEU A 9 -20.67 -46.43 -25.22
C LEU A 9 -20.76 -45.08 -24.49
N LEU A 10 -21.30 -45.12 -23.28
CA LEU A 10 -21.33 -44.02 -22.33
C LEU A 10 -19.89 -43.78 -21.83
N VAL A 11 -19.18 -42.87 -22.48
CA VAL A 11 -17.88 -42.37 -21.97
C VAL A 11 -18.19 -41.62 -20.67
N PRO A 12 -17.60 -41.99 -19.52
CA PRO A 12 -17.73 -41.19 -18.32
C PRO A 12 -17.04 -39.86 -18.58
N PHE A 13 -17.83 -38.80 -18.68
CA PHE A 13 -17.35 -37.43 -18.54
C PHE A 13 -16.65 -37.36 -17.19
N LEU A 14 -15.32 -37.39 -17.19
CA LEU A 14 -14.53 -36.98 -16.04
C LEU A 14 -14.92 -35.53 -15.77
N CYS A 15 -15.76 -35.31 -14.77
CA CYS A 15 -15.96 -34.02 -14.15
C CYS A 15 -14.57 -33.55 -13.69
N PHE A 16 -13.91 -32.72 -14.49
CA PHE A 16 -12.78 -31.94 -14.00
C PHE A 16 -13.31 -31.09 -12.86
N SER A 17 -12.80 -31.43 -11.68
CA SER A 17 -13.21 -30.91 -10.39
C SER A 17 -13.27 -29.39 -10.43
N GLN A 18 -14.31 -28.84 -9.82
CA GLN A 18 -14.35 -27.45 -9.42
C GLN A 18 -13.26 -27.27 -8.37
N GLU A 19 -12.01 -26.99 -8.80
CA GLU A 19 -10.93 -26.58 -7.91
C GLU A 19 -11.51 -25.47 -7.03
N SER A 20 -11.53 -25.72 -5.72
CA SER A 20 -12.00 -24.70 -4.80
C SER A 20 -11.05 -23.53 -4.93
N LEU A 21 -11.57 -22.31 -5.04
CA LEU A 21 -10.73 -21.15 -5.23
C LEU A 21 -9.71 -20.98 -4.08
N GLU A 22 -9.99 -21.57 -2.92
CA GLU A 22 -9.01 -21.73 -1.84
C GLU A 22 -7.75 -22.52 -2.24
N GLN A 23 -7.87 -23.57 -3.07
CA GLN A 23 -6.72 -24.32 -3.61
C GLN A 23 -5.90 -23.46 -4.58
N GLU A 24 -6.55 -22.64 -5.43
CA GLU A 24 -5.84 -21.69 -6.28
C GLU A 24 -5.05 -20.68 -5.46
N LEU A 25 -5.60 -20.22 -4.32
CA LEU A 25 -4.88 -19.32 -3.41
C LEU A 25 -3.62 -19.98 -2.87
N ASP A 26 -3.61 -21.28 -2.63
CA ASP A 26 -2.46 -21.99 -2.07
C ASP A 26 -1.26 -21.99 -3.02
N LEU A 27 -1.49 -21.95 -4.33
CA LEU A 27 -0.46 -21.84 -5.37
C LEU A 27 0.20 -20.46 -5.42
N ILE A 28 -0.51 -19.41 -4.97
CA ILE A 28 0.01 -18.03 -5.01
C ILE A 28 1.01 -17.82 -3.87
N SER A 29 2.29 -17.68 -4.22
CA SER A 29 3.38 -17.51 -3.25
C SER A 29 4.23 -16.25 -3.47
N SER A 30 4.11 -15.61 -4.64
CA SER A 30 4.85 -14.41 -4.99
C SER A 30 3.97 -13.16 -5.04
N SER A 31 4.58 -12.00 -4.80
CA SER A 31 3.92 -10.70 -4.93
C SER A 31 3.44 -10.43 -6.35
N GLU A 32 4.11 -10.98 -7.36
CA GLU A 32 3.71 -10.81 -8.77
C GLU A 32 2.49 -11.66 -9.10
N ASP A 33 2.50 -12.94 -8.72
CA ASP A 33 1.35 -13.84 -8.91
C ASP A 33 0.11 -13.29 -8.19
N ALA A 34 0.29 -12.76 -6.98
CA ALA A 34 -0.80 -12.14 -6.23
C ALA A 34 -1.38 -10.91 -6.94
N LYS A 35 -0.54 -10.08 -7.57
CA LYS A 35 -0.99 -8.92 -8.37
C LYS A 35 -1.72 -9.37 -9.63
N LEU A 36 -1.18 -10.36 -10.35
CA LEU A 36 -1.79 -10.92 -11.55
C LEU A 36 -3.15 -11.54 -11.23
N PHE A 37 -3.22 -12.36 -10.18
CA PHE A 37 -4.46 -12.94 -9.68
C PHE A 37 -5.49 -11.88 -9.27
N ALA A 38 -5.05 -10.86 -8.53
CA ALA A 38 -5.94 -9.77 -8.14
C ALA A 38 -6.49 -9.00 -9.34
N LYS A 39 -5.69 -8.85 -10.41
CA LYS A 39 -6.11 -8.19 -11.65
C LYS A 39 -7.14 -9.03 -12.41
N SER A 40 -6.92 -10.34 -12.57
CA SER A 40 -7.85 -11.24 -13.27
C SER A 40 -9.17 -11.43 -12.51
N HIS A 41 -9.13 -11.50 -11.17
CA HIS A 41 -10.30 -11.75 -10.32
C HIS A 41 -10.90 -10.50 -9.66
N LYS A 42 -10.55 -9.30 -10.14
CA LYS A 42 -11.02 -8.02 -9.57
C LYS A 42 -12.54 -7.87 -9.62
N LYS A 43 -13.17 -8.22 -10.74
CA LYS A 43 -14.62 -8.00 -10.97
C LYS A 43 -15.47 -9.08 -10.31
N VAL A 44 -15.09 -10.34 -10.50
CA VAL A 44 -15.87 -11.49 -10.04
C VAL A 44 -15.78 -11.62 -8.51
N ASN A 45 -14.58 -11.44 -7.95
CA ASN A 45 -14.32 -11.78 -6.55
C ASN A 45 -13.79 -10.63 -5.70
N LYS A 46 -13.84 -9.40 -6.25
CA LYS A 46 -13.36 -8.20 -5.56
C LYS A 46 -11.92 -8.36 -5.04
N SER A 47 -11.12 -9.14 -5.78
CA SER A 47 -9.76 -9.48 -5.40
C SER A 47 -8.87 -8.24 -5.43
N LYS A 48 -8.02 -8.07 -4.41
CA LYS A 48 -7.12 -6.93 -4.28
C LYS A 48 -5.93 -7.28 -3.39
N VAL A 49 -4.74 -6.84 -3.79
CA VAL A 49 -3.55 -6.83 -2.94
C VAL A 49 -3.53 -5.57 -2.09
N PHE A 50 -3.26 -5.74 -0.81
CA PHE A 50 -3.15 -4.67 0.18
C PHE A 50 -1.78 -4.73 0.84
N THR A 51 -1.24 -3.57 1.16
CA THR A 51 -0.05 -3.43 2.01
C THR A 51 -0.50 -2.93 3.37
N PHE A 52 -0.22 -3.69 4.42
CA PHE A 52 -0.44 -3.27 5.79
C PHE A 52 0.90 -3.01 6.45
N ASN A 53 1.11 -1.77 6.86
CA ASN A 53 2.17 -1.40 7.79
C ASN A 53 1.60 -1.39 9.22
N LYS A 54 2.35 -2.00 10.17
CA LYS A 54 1.93 -2.21 11.57
C LYS A 54 1.70 -0.92 12.35
N GLU A 55 2.37 0.16 12.03
CA GLU A 55 2.16 1.48 12.66
C GLU A 55 0.86 2.14 12.21
N LYS A 56 0.47 1.96 10.95
CA LYS A 56 -0.74 2.60 10.40
C LYS A 56 -2.02 1.81 10.64
N HIS A 57 -1.95 0.48 10.66
CA HIS A 57 -3.14 -0.38 10.68
C HIS A 57 -3.34 -1.03 12.05
N LYS A 58 -4.06 -0.34 12.94
CA LYS A 58 -4.35 -0.79 14.32
C LYS A 58 -5.76 -1.40 14.48
N THR A 59 -6.22 -2.13 13.47
CA THR A 59 -7.54 -2.78 13.49
C THR A 59 -7.42 -4.22 13.96
N ARG A 60 -8.47 -4.79 14.56
CA ARG A 60 -8.49 -6.22 14.97
C ARG A 60 -8.10 -7.17 13.84
N LEU A 61 -8.59 -6.90 12.63
CA LEU A 61 -8.21 -7.69 11.44
C LEU A 61 -6.71 -7.57 11.16
N ALA A 62 -6.16 -6.36 11.17
CA ALA A 62 -4.74 -6.15 10.93
C ALA A 62 -3.89 -6.88 12.00
N ASP A 63 -4.27 -6.78 13.28
CA ASP A 63 -3.58 -7.48 14.37
C ASP A 63 -3.59 -9.01 14.16
N ASP A 64 -4.73 -9.57 13.72
CA ASP A 64 -4.83 -10.99 13.41
C ASP A 64 -3.99 -11.37 12.18
N LEU A 65 -3.90 -10.50 11.17
CA LEU A 65 -3.07 -10.73 9.98
C LEU A 65 -1.57 -10.65 10.30
N PHE A 66 -1.14 -9.73 11.17
CA PHE A 66 0.27 -9.65 11.58
C PHE A 66 0.73 -10.85 12.41
N LYS A 67 -0.18 -11.56 13.09
CA LYS A 67 0.17 -12.81 13.79
C LYS A 67 0.48 -13.97 12.83
N LEU A 68 0.04 -13.88 11.58
CA LEU A 68 0.27 -14.92 10.58
C LEU A 68 1.67 -14.83 9.98
N SER A 69 2.23 -15.99 9.63
CA SER A 69 3.45 -16.10 8.83
C SER A 69 3.12 -15.95 7.33
N LYS A 70 4.16 -15.77 6.51
CA LYS A 70 4.03 -15.84 5.04
C LYS A 70 3.36 -17.15 4.63
N GLY A 71 2.39 -17.07 3.73
CA GLY A 71 1.52 -18.18 3.32
C GLY A 71 0.30 -18.39 4.20
N GLY A 72 0.29 -17.86 5.43
CA GLY A 72 -0.83 -17.96 6.35
C GLY A 72 -2.11 -17.32 5.80
N LYS A 73 -3.25 -17.90 6.17
CA LYS A 73 -4.58 -17.49 5.70
C LYS A 73 -5.49 -17.11 6.87
N LYS A 74 -6.23 -16.02 6.74
CA LYS A 74 -7.38 -15.68 7.59
C LYS A 74 -8.64 -15.74 6.75
N VAL A 75 -9.65 -16.48 7.24
CA VAL A 75 -11.00 -16.49 6.65
C VAL A 75 -11.95 -15.72 7.56
N VAL A 76 -12.80 -14.89 6.93
CA VAL A 76 -13.89 -14.16 7.57
C VAL A 76 -15.17 -14.52 6.83
N LYS A 77 -16.10 -15.19 7.52
CA LYS A 77 -17.39 -15.61 6.99
C LYS A 77 -18.50 -14.70 7.48
N THR A 78 -19.42 -14.40 6.60
CA THR A 78 -20.71 -13.73 6.85
C THR A 78 -21.79 -14.54 6.14
N ASP A 79 -23.05 -14.27 6.45
CA ASP A 79 -24.19 -14.99 5.86
C ASP A 79 -24.20 -14.93 4.32
N PHE A 80 -23.63 -13.87 3.74
CA PHE A 80 -23.64 -13.64 2.30
C PHE A 80 -22.30 -13.89 1.62
N LYS A 81 -21.19 -13.74 2.36
CA LYS A 81 -19.84 -13.72 1.78
C LYS A 81 -18.81 -14.40 2.65
N THR A 82 -17.88 -15.08 1.99
CA THR A 82 -16.63 -15.54 2.58
C THR A 82 -15.48 -14.71 2.01
N THR A 83 -14.68 -14.09 2.89
CA THR A 83 -13.50 -13.32 2.52
C THR A 83 -12.25 -14.02 3.04
N TYR A 84 -11.30 -14.23 2.13
CA TYR A 84 -10.00 -14.82 2.42
C TYR A 84 -8.93 -13.74 2.36
N TYR A 85 -7.99 -13.83 3.29
CA TYR A 85 -6.81 -12.98 3.36
C TYR A 85 -5.59 -13.89 3.44
N LYS A 86 -4.74 -13.88 2.41
CA LYS A 86 -3.49 -14.63 2.39
C LYS A 86 -2.30 -13.70 2.55
N ILE A 87 -1.39 -14.02 3.47
CA ILE A 87 -0.12 -13.29 3.62
C ILE A 87 0.82 -13.73 2.50
N ILE A 88 1.10 -12.81 1.58
CA ILE A 88 1.98 -13.04 0.43
C ILE A 88 3.43 -12.71 0.80
N ASN A 89 3.63 -11.62 1.52
CA ASN A 89 4.94 -11.26 2.04
C ASN A 89 4.81 -10.71 3.47
N LYS A 90 5.88 -10.87 4.24
CA LYS A 90 6.02 -10.34 5.59
C LYS A 90 7.48 -10.02 5.82
N GLU A 91 7.79 -8.76 6.08
CA GLU A 91 9.15 -8.26 6.21
C GLU A 91 9.20 -7.02 7.12
N GLU A 92 10.39 -6.64 7.57
CA GLU A 92 10.63 -5.33 8.17
C GLU A 92 11.11 -4.37 7.09
N VAL A 93 10.45 -3.22 6.98
CA VAL A 93 10.81 -2.19 6.01
C VAL A 93 11.21 -0.94 6.76
N ASP A 94 12.30 -0.29 6.32
CA ASP A 94 12.72 0.98 6.89
C ASP A 94 11.78 2.11 6.44
N TYR A 95 11.12 2.70 7.43
CA TYR A 95 10.25 3.84 7.28
C TYR A 95 10.88 5.10 7.87
N TYR A 96 10.47 6.24 7.33
CA TYR A 96 11.00 7.56 7.65
C TYR A 96 9.84 8.53 7.86
N ARG A 97 10.07 9.58 8.65
CA ARG A 97 9.05 10.59 8.94
C ARG A 97 9.57 11.98 8.68
N PHE A 98 8.81 12.76 7.93
CA PHE A 98 9.17 14.11 7.52
C PHE A 98 8.10 15.10 7.91
N ASN A 99 8.50 16.36 8.09
CA ASN A 99 7.59 17.48 7.99
C ASN A 99 7.85 18.18 6.66
N ILE A 100 6.78 18.48 5.91
CA ILE A 100 6.86 19.09 4.60
C ILE A 100 6.00 20.36 4.49
N ILE A 101 6.51 21.34 3.76
CA ILE A 101 5.77 22.51 3.28
C ILE A 101 5.75 22.40 1.76
N VAL A 102 4.56 22.31 1.20
CA VAL A 102 4.36 22.11 -0.24
C VAL A 102 3.91 23.44 -0.85
N PHE A 103 4.51 23.77 -1.98
CA PHE A 103 4.15 24.90 -2.81
C PHE A 103 3.82 24.40 -4.22
N ASN A 104 2.86 25.05 -4.87
CA ASN A 104 2.62 24.92 -6.30
C ASN A 104 3.32 26.06 -7.05
N GLU A 105 3.25 26.06 -8.39
CA GLU A 105 3.87 27.10 -9.21
C GLU A 105 3.43 28.52 -8.80
N ALA A 106 2.15 28.70 -8.45
CA ALA A 106 1.59 30.01 -8.12
C ALA A 106 2.11 30.59 -6.79
N ASN A 107 2.53 29.75 -5.84
CA ASN A 107 2.99 30.20 -4.52
C ASN A 107 4.44 29.83 -4.20
N LYS A 108 5.20 29.26 -5.16
CA LYS A 108 6.63 28.91 -5.00
C LYS A 108 7.48 30.06 -4.46
N ALA A 109 7.20 31.30 -4.88
CA ALA A 109 7.92 32.48 -4.40
C ALA A 109 7.83 32.70 -2.88
N LYS A 110 6.76 32.21 -2.22
CA LYS A 110 6.62 32.26 -0.76
C LYS A 110 7.60 31.33 -0.02
N GLY A 111 8.27 30.41 -0.74
CA GLY A 111 9.30 29.56 -0.16
C GLY A 111 10.42 30.35 0.50
N ASN A 112 10.87 31.45 -0.14
CA ASN A 112 11.92 32.31 0.40
C ASN A 112 11.50 32.98 1.72
N GLU A 113 10.23 33.41 1.82
CA GLU A 113 9.67 33.97 3.05
C GLU A 113 9.65 32.93 4.17
N VAL A 114 9.27 31.68 3.86
CA VAL A 114 9.28 30.58 4.81
C VAL A 114 10.69 30.24 5.30
N LEU A 115 11.69 30.24 4.41
CA LEU A 115 13.09 30.02 4.79
C LEU A 115 13.60 31.13 5.70
N ALA A 116 13.30 32.39 5.40
CA ALA A 116 13.67 33.53 6.24
C ALA A 116 13.04 33.41 7.65
N LYS A 117 11.73 33.16 7.72
CA LYS A 117 11.04 32.96 9.01
C LYS A 117 11.55 31.75 9.78
N TYR A 118 11.88 30.66 9.09
CA TYR A 118 12.47 29.50 9.76
C TYR A 118 13.84 29.85 10.40
N ASN A 119 14.68 30.60 9.70
CA ASN A 119 15.97 31.08 10.22
C ASN A 119 15.83 32.10 11.35
N GLU A 120 14.73 32.86 11.40
CA GLU A 120 14.35 33.71 12.54
C GLU A 120 13.87 32.91 13.77
N GLY A 121 13.74 31.58 13.67
CA GLY A 121 13.36 30.70 14.77
C GLY A 121 11.88 30.34 14.84
N TYR A 122 11.08 30.68 13.81
CA TYR A 122 9.69 30.24 13.75
C TYR A 122 9.60 28.71 13.62
N LYS A 123 8.65 28.11 14.34
CA LYS A 123 8.46 26.65 14.32
C LYS A 123 8.01 26.20 12.93
N PHE A 124 8.71 25.21 12.37
CA PHE A 124 8.39 24.62 11.08
C PHE A 124 6.92 24.18 10.98
N LYS A 125 6.38 23.59 12.03
CA LYS A 125 4.98 23.12 12.10
C LYS A 125 3.97 24.25 11.86
N ASP A 126 4.26 25.44 12.36
CA ASP A 126 3.37 26.60 12.25
C ASP A 126 3.50 27.24 10.86
N LEU A 127 4.73 27.30 10.33
CA LEU A 127 4.96 27.69 8.93
C LEU A 127 4.25 26.74 7.95
N ALA A 128 4.29 25.43 8.20
CA ALA A 128 3.60 24.44 7.39
C ALA A 128 2.08 24.64 7.41
N LYS A 129 1.47 24.93 8.56
CA LYS A 129 0.03 25.22 8.65
C LYS A 129 -0.37 26.46 7.88
N TYR A 130 0.49 27.48 7.86
CA TYR A 130 0.17 28.77 7.26
C TYR A 130 0.44 28.82 5.75
N TYR A 131 1.57 28.26 5.31
CA TYR A 131 2.06 28.42 3.93
C TYR A 131 1.84 27.20 3.03
N SER A 132 1.77 25.99 3.59
CA SER A 132 1.72 24.75 2.79
C SER A 132 0.38 24.61 2.08
N SER A 133 0.41 24.30 0.79
CA SER A 133 -0.76 23.90 0.00
C SER A 133 -0.99 22.38 0.00
N GLY A 134 -0.17 21.62 0.73
CA GLY A 134 -0.22 20.17 0.79
C GLY A 134 -1.32 19.63 1.74
N PRO A 135 -1.69 18.34 1.60
CA PRO A 135 -2.73 17.73 2.44
C PRO A 135 -2.35 17.65 3.93
N THR A 136 -1.05 17.65 4.24
CA THR A 136 -0.53 17.58 5.62
C THR A 136 -0.41 18.95 6.29
N ALA A 137 -0.77 20.05 5.60
CA ALA A 137 -0.65 21.42 6.10
C ALA A 137 -1.29 21.61 7.48
N LYS A 138 -2.53 21.15 7.65
CA LYS A 138 -3.27 21.26 8.94
C LYS A 138 -2.59 20.50 10.09
N MET A 139 -1.87 19.42 9.77
CA MET A 139 -1.08 18.63 10.72
C MET A 139 0.33 19.22 10.92
N GLY A 140 0.63 20.35 10.29
CA GLY A 140 1.92 21.02 10.33
C GLY A 140 2.99 20.32 9.51
N GLY A 141 2.58 19.73 8.40
CA GLY A 141 3.48 19.14 7.41
C GLY A 141 3.83 17.68 7.66
N ASP A 142 3.40 17.09 8.77
CA ASP A 142 3.75 15.72 9.14
C ASP A 142 3.25 14.69 8.12
N THR A 143 4.17 13.96 7.49
CA THR A 143 3.90 12.93 6.49
C THR A 143 3.39 11.63 7.11
N GLY A 144 3.54 11.47 8.44
CA GLY A 144 3.58 10.14 9.04
C GLY A 144 4.76 9.33 8.51
N TRP A 145 4.71 8.03 8.76
CA TRP A 145 5.72 7.07 8.28
C TRP A 145 5.54 6.80 6.78
N ILE A 146 6.56 7.15 5.99
CA ILE A 146 6.65 6.86 4.56
C ILE A 146 7.95 6.12 4.24
N LYS A 147 7.98 5.39 3.12
CA LYS A 147 9.16 4.71 2.59
C LYS A 147 9.46 5.19 1.16
N PRO A 148 10.67 4.93 0.62
CA PRO A 148 10.95 5.25 -0.78
C PRO A 148 9.90 4.62 -1.72
N GLY A 149 9.47 5.39 -2.72
CA GLY A 149 8.41 5.03 -3.66
C GLY A 149 7.00 5.45 -3.22
N ASP A 150 6.79 5.93 -1.98
CA ASP A 150 5.50 6.50 -1.56
C ASP A 150 5.25 7.90 -2.15
N LEU A 151 6.33 8.63 -2.48
CA LEU A 151 6.32 9.94 -3.13
C LEU A 151 7.06 9.87 -4.47
N THR A 152 7.53 11.01 -4.99
CA THR A 152 8.25 11.07 -6.27
C THR A 152 9.72 10.72 -6.12
N THR A 153 10.32 10.24 -7.20
CA THR A 153 11.76 9.96 -7.26
C THR A 153 12.61 11.17 -6.88
N ALA A 154 12.20 12.37 -7.29
CA ALA A 154 12.87 13.62 -6.93
C ALA A 154 12.84 13.89 -5.42
N PHE A 155 11.69 13.62 -4.79
CA PHE A 155 11.57 13.69 -3.33
C PHE A 155 12.49 12.67 -2.67
N ASP A 156 12.45 11.42 -3.11
CA ASP A 156 13.19 10.33 -2.49
C ASP A 156 14.70 10.57 -2.50
N GLN A 157 15.25 10.98 -3.64
CA GLN A 157 16.68 11.24 -3.81
C GLN A 157 17.21 12.34 -2.87
N SER A 158 16.41 13.37 -2.62
CA SER A 158 16.84 14.54 -1.84
C SER A 158 16.47 14.43 -0.35
N ALA A 159 15.26 13.95 -0.04
CA ALA A 159 14.77 13.91 1.33
C ALA A 159 15.38 12.75 2.13
N PHE A 160 15.47 11.55 1.56
CA PHE A 160 15.90 10.37 2.32
C PHE A 160 17.40 10.37 2.62
N SER A 161 18.19 10.97 1.73
CA SER A 161 19.63 11.18 1.89
C SER A 161 19.98 12.28 2.92
N SER A 162 19.00 13.08 3.33
CA SER A 162 19.21 14.15 4.32
C SER A 162 19.41 13.62 5.74
N SER A 163 20.11 14.41 6.54
CA SER A 163 20.27 14.18 7.98
C SER A 163 19.04 14.62 8.76
N VAL A 164 18.79 14.01 9.92
CA VAL A 164 17.68 14.39 10.80
C VAL A 164 17.82 15.85 11.23
N ASN A 165 16.69 16.56 11.28
CA ASN A 165 16.56 17.98 11.57
C ASN A 165 17.28 18.92 10.60
N THR A 166 17.71 18.42 9.43
CA THR A 166 18.25 19.26 8.36
C THR A 166 17.14 19.67 7.41
N LEU A 167 17.13 20.96 7.06
CA LEU A 167 16.21 21.51 6.07
C LEU A 167 16.76 21.25 4.66
N VAL A 168 15.92 20.70 3.80
CA VAL A 168 16.21 20.46 2.38
C VAL A 168 15.09 21.05 1.54
N THR A 169 15.44 21.63 0.40
CA THR A 169 14.49 22.14 -0.59
C THR A 169 14.51 21.25 -1.82
N ILE A 170 13.33 20.91 -2.35
CA ILE A 170 13.19 19.98 -3.48
C ILE A 170 12.30 20.64 -4.52
N ASP A 171 12.79 20.72 -5.76
CA ASP A 171 12.01 21.19 -6.90
C ASP A 171 11.59 19.98 -7.75
N ASP A 172 10.33 19.58 -7.61
CA ASP A 172 9.75 18.45 -8.31
C ASP A 172 9.09 18.93 -9.59
N VAL A 173 9.86 18.83 -10.67
CA VAL A 173 9.47 19.27 -12.01
C VAL A 173 8.30 18.45 -12.55
N GLU A 174 8.23 17.16 -12.21
CA GLU A 174 7.19 16.24 -12.70
C GLU A 174 5.81 16.66 -12.16
N LEU A 175 5.74 16.93 -10.86
CA LEU A 175 4.49 17.33 -10.22
C LEU A 175 4.27 18.85 -10.18
N LYS A 176 5.22 19.64 -10.71
CA LYS A 176 5.21 21.11 -10.63
C LYS A 176 5.04 21.60 -9.19
N LYS A 177 5.73 20.92 -8.27
CA LYS A 177 5.67 21.17 -6.83
C LYS A 177 7.04 21.52 -6.31
N TYR A 178 7.05 22.41 -5.34
CA TYR A 178 8.25 22.74 -4.59
C TYR A 178 8.05 22.37 -3.13
N TYR A 179 9.03 21.70 -2.53
CA TYR A 179 8.97 21.24 -1.15
C TYR A 179 10.07 21.89 -0.33
N ILE A 180 9.72 22.29 0.89
CA ILE A 180 10.67 22.46 1.98
C ILE A 180 10.43 21.30 2.93
N VAL A 181 11.49 20.55 3.24
CA VAL A 181 11.43 19.27 3.93
C VAL A 181 12.36 19.27 5.13
N ILE A 182 11.91 18.74 6.25
CA ILE A 182 12.76 18.38 7.38
C ILE A 182 12.52 16.92 7.71
N LYS A 183 13.59 16.13 7.71
CA LYS A 183 13.57 14.75 8.24
C LYS A 183 13.48 14.80 9.76
N THR A 184 12.42 14.26 10.33
CA THR A 184 12.16 14.36 11.78
C THR A 184 12.70 13.17 12.56
N GLN A 185 12.82 12.00 11.92
CA GLN A 185 13.27 10.76 12.53
C GLN A 185 14.20 9.99 11.58
N ASN A 186 15.10 9.21 12.16
CA ASN A 186 15.92 8.24 11.41
C ASN A 186 15.06 7.08 10.89
N SER A 187 15.66 6.19 10.12
CA SER A 187 14.99 4.96 9.71
C SER A 187 14.48 4.21 10.93
N THR A 188 13.24 3.77 10.87
CA THR A 188 12.62 2.89 11.85
C THR A 188 12.13 1.65 11.11
N PRO A 189 12.60 0.46 11.46
CA PRO A 189 12.08 -0.77 10.87
C PRO A 189 10.64 -0.96 11.34
N ILE A 190 9.72 -1.08 10.39
CA ILE A 190 8.31 -1.35 10.66
C ILE A 190 7.91 -2.62 9.94
N GLU A 191 7.27 -3.53 10.69
CA GLU A 191 6.70 -4.75 10.14
C GLU A 191 5.62 -4.41 9.10
N GLU A 192 5.81 -4.92 7.90
CA GLU A 192 4.92 -4.78 6.76
C GLU A 192 4.49 -6.16 6.25
N ILE A 193 3.20 -6.30 5.95
CA ILE A 193 2.65 -7.47 5.29
C ILE A 193 1.98 -7.08 3.97
N THR A 194 2.23 -7.88 2.95
CA THR A 194 1.47 -7.86 1.70
C THR A 194 0.40 -8.92 1.77
N VAL A 195 -0.87 -8.53 1.61
CA VAL A 195 -2.04 -9.37 1.82
C VAL A 195 -2.86 -9.43 0.53
N LEU A 196 -3.05 -10.63 0.01
CA LEU A 196 -4.03 -10.87 -1.04
C LEU A 196 -5.39 -11.08 -0.39
N LYS A 197 -6.34 -10.19 -0.69
CA LYS A 197 -7.74 -10.33 -0.31
C LYS A 197 -8.54 -10.86 -1.49
N PHE A 198 -9.42 -11.80 -1.22
CA PHE A 198 -10.39 -12.34 -2.17
C PHE A 198 -11.75 -12.52 -1.48
N THR A 199 -12.87 -12.45 -2.21
CA THR A 199 -14.22 -12.63 -1.67
C THR A 199 -15.13 -13.39 -2.62
N GLU A 200 -15.87 -14.35 -2.09
CA GLU A 200 -16.90 -15.11 -2.80
C GLU A 200 -18.24 -15.06 -2.06
N ALA A 201 -19.32 -15.41 -2.76
CA ALA A 201 -20.59 -15.67 -2.12
C ALA A 201 -20.47 -16.90 -1.21
N THR A 202 -21.08 -16.84 -0.03
CA THR A 202 -21.15 -18.01 0.84
C THR A 202 -22.03 -19.06 0.15
N LYS A 203 -21.50 -20.28 0.01
CA LYS A 203 -22.24 -21.46 -0.48
C LYS A 203 -23.28 -21.90 0.53
#